data_AF-A0A3R5UWT3-F1
#
_entry.id   AF-A0A3R5UWT3-F1
#
_cell.length_a   1.000
_cell.length_b   1.000
_cell.length_c   1.000
_cell.angle_alpha   90.00
_cell.angle_beta   90.00
_cell.angle_gamma   90.00
#
_symmetry.space_group_name_H-M   'P 1'
#
loop_
_entity.id
_entity.type
_entity.pdbx_description
1 polymer ?
#
loop_
_entity_poly.entity_id
_entity_poly.type
_entity_poly.pdbx_seq_one_letter_code
_entity_poly.pdbx_strand_id
1 'polypeptide(L)' 'MEKAEKIRALEKELADVKGTTCDVYSRVVGYHSPTSHWNEGKKEEFINRGTFRVSK' A
#
# COMPACT_ATOMS: atom_id res chain seq x y z
N MET A 1 -1.86 3.41 38.36
CA MET A 1 -0.45 3.21 37.97
C MET A 1 -0.32 2.05 36.99
N GLU A 2 -0.76 0.85 37.35
CA GLU A 2 -0.73 -0.37 36.50
C GLU A 2 -1.31 -0.19 35.07
N LYS A 3 -2.50 0.42 34.96
CA LYS A 3 -3.14 0.63 33.65
C LYS A 3 -2.36 1.59 32.74
N ALA A 4 -1.75 2.62 33.31
CA ALA A 4 -0.99 3.61 32.55
C ALA A 4 0.31 3.01 32.00
N GLU A 5 0.95 2.14 32.78
CA GLU A 5 2.14 1.41 32.36
C GLU A 5 1.80 0.42 31.25
N LYS A 6 0.67 -0.27 31.37
CA LYS A 6 0.16 -1.18 30.33
C LYS A 6 -0.18 -0.46 29.02
N ILE A 7 -0.79 0.73 29.09
CA ILE A 7 -1.05 1.55 27.90
C ILE A 7 0.27 1.92 27.21
N ARG A 8 1.27 2.40 27.95
CA ARG A 8 2.58 2.77 27.39
C ARG A 8 3.29 1.58 26.74
N ALA A 9 3.20 0.39 27.33
CA ALA A 9 3.76 -0.83 26.75
C ALA A 9 3.07 -1.20 25.43
N LEU A 10 1.74 -1.14 25.38
CA LEU A 10 0.96 -1.42 24.17
C LEU A 10 1.20 -0.38 23.06
N GLU A 11 1.36 0.90 23.40
CA GLU A 11 1.74 1.95 22.44
C GLU A 11 3.11 1.69 21.82
N LYS A 12 4.08 1.24 22.64
CA LYS A 12 5.41 0.86 22.17
C LYS A 12 5.37 -0.36 21.26
N GLU A 13 4.57 -1.37 21.62
CA GLU A 13 4.39 -2.58 20.82
C GLU A 13 3.72 -2.25 19.48
N LEU A 14 2.66 -1.42 19.49
CA LEU A 14 1.98 -0.94 18.29
C LEU A 14 2.94 -0.19 17.35
N ALA A 15 3.83 0.63 17.91
CA ALA A 15 4.82 1.37 17.13
C ALA A 15 5.89 0.46 16.48
N ASP A 16 6.13 -0.73 17.03
CA ASP A 16 7.09 -1.71 16.51
C ASP A 16 6.45 -2.79 15.62
N VAL A 17 5.13 -2.76 15.41
CA VAL A 17 4.46 -3.67 14.48
C VAL A 17 5.00 -3.44 13.06
N LYS A 18 5.60 -4.50 12.49
CA LYS A 18 6.09 -4.54 11.11
C LYS A 18 5.31 -5.57 10.30
N GLY A 19 4.73 -5.13 9.19
CA GLY A 19 4.12 -6.03 8.22
C GLY A 19 5.16 -6.75 7.36
N THR A 20 4.72 -7.79 6.66
CA THR A 20 5.49 -8.40 5.57
C THR A 20 5.26 -7.63 4.28
N THR A 21 6.25 -7.66 3.37
CA THR A 21 6.07 -7.13 2.02
C THR A 21 4.95 -7.88 1.32
N CYS A 22 4.07 -7.14 0.63
CA CYS A 22 3.00 -7.69 -0.18
C CYS A 22 3.20 -7.26 -1.63
N ASP A 23 2.93 -8.16 -2.57
CA ASP A 23 2.97 -7.82 -3.98
C ASP A 23 1.80 -6.93 -4.36
N VAL A 24 2.12 -5.81 -4.99
CA VAL A 24 1.12 -4.86 -5.49
C VAL A 24 0.79 -5.23 -6.93
N TYR A 25 -0.50 -5.39 -7.22
CA TYR A 25 -1.00 -5.69 -8.56
C TYR A 25 -1.82 -4.53 -9.09
N SER A 26 -1.71 -4.26 -10.39
CA SER A 26 -2.55 -3.27 -11.08
C SER A 26 -2.98 -3.77 -12.46
N ARG A 27 -4.13 -3.27 -12.93
CA ARG A 27 -4.71 -3.67 -14.21
C ARG A 27 -4.10 -2.83 -15.34
N VAL A 28 -3.51 -3.50 -16.34
CA VAL A 28 -2.85 -2.82 -17.46
C VAL A 28 -3.67 -2.90 -18.75
N VAL A 29 -3.68 -4.04 -19.45
CA VAL A 29 -4.42 -4.26 -20.72
C VAL A 29 -5.46 -5.37 -20.58
N GLY A 30 -6.31 -5.26 -19.54
CA GLY A 30 -7.40 -6.21 -19.31
C GLY A 30 -7.11 -7.33 -18.30
N TYR A 31 -5.87 -7.45 -17.82
CA TYR A 31 -5.50 -8.36 -16.73
C TYR A 31 -4.67 -7.65 -15.65
N HIS A 32 -4.59 -8.28 -14.47
CA HIS A 32 -3.78 -7.81 -13.34
C HIS A 32 -2.34 -8.30 -13.50
N SER A 33 -1.37 -7.37 -13.44
CA SER A 33 0.05 -7.70 -13.43
C SER A 33 0.73 -7.14 -12.17
N PRO A 34 1.79 -7.80 -11.65
CA PRO A 34 2.58 -7.28 -10.55
C PRO A 34 3.27 -5.98 -10.96
N THR A 35 3.15 -4.93 -10.16
CA THR A 35 3.78 -3.62 -10.44
C THR A 35 5.30 -3.67 -10.32
N SER A 36 5.83 -4.64 -9.57
CA SER A 36 7.26 -4.92 -9.46
C SER A 36 7.91 -5.31 -10.79
N HIS A 37 7.14 -5.90 -11.72
CA HIS A 37 7.61 -6.34 -13.03
C HIS A 37 7.44 -5.29 -14.15
N TRP A 38 6.97 -4.09 -13.82
CA TRP A 38 6.77 -3.06 -14.84
C TRP A 38 8.10 -2.50 -15.35
N ASN A 39 8.25 -2.45 -16.67
CA ASN A 39 9.34 -1.72 -17.31
C ASN A 39 9.10 -0.20 -17.22
N GLU A 40 10.11 0.59 -17.60
CA GLU A 40 10.06 2.05 -17.52
C GLU A 40 8.86 2.66 -18.27
N GLY A 41 8.63 2.22 -19.51
CA GLY A 41 7.49 2.71 -20.30
C GLY A 41 6.12 2.41 -19.69
N LYS A 42 5.94 1.28 -18.98
CA LYS A 42 4.69 0.99 -18.26
C LYS A 42 4.51 1.87 -17.02
N LYS A 43 5.60 2.21 -16.34
CA LYS A 43 5.55 3.17 -15.22
C LYS A 43 5.18 4.57 -15.71
N GLU A 44 5.78 5.03 -16.80
CA GLU A 44 5.44 6.31 -17.43
C GLU A 44 4.00 6.33 -17.94
N GLU A 45 3.54 5.27 -18.62
CA GLU A 45 2.15 5.15 -19.06
C GLU A 45 1.18 5.27 -17.89
N PHE A 46 1.44 4.56 -16.78
CA PHE A 46 0.61 4.63 -15.59
C PHE A 46 0.51 6.04 -14.99
N ILE A 47 1.62 6.78 -14.94
CA ILE A 47 1.65 8.17 -14.45
C ILE A 47 0.75 9.09 -15.29
N ASN A 48 0.69 8.83 -16.60
CA ASN A 48 -0.11 9.62 -17.53
C ASN A 48 -1.60 9.24 -17.55
N ARG A 49 -2.05 8.23 -16.77
CA ARG A 49 -3.46 7.84 -16.71
C ARG A 49 -4.32 8.89 -16.01
N GLY A 50 -5.42 9.27 -16.65
CA GLY A 50 -6.48 10.05 -16.01
C GLY A 50 -7.32 9.17 -15.07
N THR A 51 -7.62 9.67 -13.88
CA THR A 51 -8.60 9.05 -12.97
C THR A 51 -9.91 9.81 -13.01
N PHE A 52 -11.02 9.08 -13.06
CA PHE A 52 -12.36 9.67 -12.99
C PHE A 52 -12.89 9.53 -11.58
N ARG A 53 -13.39 10.62 -11.01
CA ARG A 53 -14.15 10.53 -9.76
C ARG A 53 -15.49 9.91 -10.08
N VAL A 54 -15.82 8.81 -9.39
CA VAL A 54 -17.19 8.29 -9.42
C VAL A 54 -18.03 9.24 -8.57
N SER A 55 -18.78 10.15 -9.20
CA SER A 55 -19.82 10.90 -8.50
C SER A 55 -20.93 9.94 -8.11
N LYS A 56 -21.43 10.06 -6.88
CA LYS A 56 -22.67 9.40 -6.47
C LYS A 56 -23.87 10.05 -7.14
#